data_AF-A0A960ZXI9-F1
#
_entry.id   AF-A0A960ZXI9-F1
#
_cell.length_a   1.000
_cell.length_b   1.000
_cell.length_c   1.000
_cell.angle_alpha   90.00
_cell.angle_beta   90.00
_cell.angle_gamma   90.00
#
_symmetry.space_group_name_H-M   'P 1'
#
loop_
_entity.id
_entity.type
_entity.pdbx_description
1 polymer ?
#
loop_
_entity_poly.entity_id
_entity_poly.type
_entity_poly.pdbx_seq_one_letter_code
_entity_poly.pdbx_strand_id
1 'polypeptide(L)' 'MAKLFKKQGYEEVKGGGKGSHMKLRKGNRTVIIPGHKELKKGLEIFLRKYLDKDN' A
#
# COMPACT_ATOMS: atom_id res chain seq x y z
N MET A 1 5.02 4.85 -2.67
CA MET A 1 3.67 4.66 -2.09
C MET A 1 3.63 3.88 -0.78
N ALA A 2 4.40 2.80 -0.60
CA ALA A 2 4.42 2.05 0.67
C ALA A 2 4.73 2.92 1.91
N LYS A 3 5.66 3.89 1.78
CA LYS A 3 5.95 4.87 2.83
C LYS A 3 4.72 5.70 3.25
N LEU A 4 3.84 6.05 2.31
CA LEU A 4 2.64 6.86 2.58
C LEU A 4 1.61 6.04 3.39
N PHE A 5 1.40 4.78 3.01
CA PHE A 5 0.57 3.85 3.77
C PHE A 5 1.12 3.60 5.17
N LYS A 6 2.45 3.40 5.31
CA LYS A 6 3.10 3.27 6.62
C LYS A 6 2.87 4.49 7.51
N LYS A 7 2.95 5.70 6.97
CA LYS A 7 2.63 6.94 7.70
C LYS A 7 1.15 7.03 8.14
N GLN A 8 0.23 6.46 7.37
CA GLN A 8 -1.19 6.38 7.69
C GLN A 8 -1.54 5.25 8.68
N GLY A 9 -0.53 4.57 9.25
CA GLY A 9 -0.72 3.50 10.23
C GLY A 9 -0.92 2.10 9.62
N TYR A 10 -0.56 1.90 8.34
CA TYR A 10 -0.51 0.56 7.77
C TYR A 10 0.81 -0.13 8.10
N GLU A 11 0.72 -1.35 8.61
CA GLU A 11 1.86 -2.17 8.98
C GLU A 11 2.20 -3.16 7.88
N GLU A 12 3.48 -3.46 7.71
CA GLU A 12 3.91 -4.44 6.72
C GLU A 12 3.69 -5.86 7.24
N VAL A 13 2.95 -6.67 6.47
CA VAL A 13 2.73 -8.07 6.79
C VAL A 13 3.98 -8.84 6.39
N LYS A 14 4.82 -9.19 7.38
CA LYS A 14 6.00 -10.05 7.17
C LYS A 14 5.59 -11.36 6.49
N GLY A 15 6.26 -11.70 5.38
CA GLY A 15 5.95 -12.88 4.57
C GLY A 15 4.67 -12.80 3.72
N GLY A 16 3.93 -11.68 3.78
CA GLY A 16 2.71 -11.48 3.00
C GLY A 16 2.94 -10.94 1.58
N GLY A 17 4.17 -10.51 1.27
CA GLY A 17 4.58 -10.04 -0.03
C GLY A 17 5.12 -11.16 -0.93
N LYS A 18 4.94 -11.03 -2.25
CA LYS A 18 5.54 -11.94 -3.25
C LYS A 18 6.41 -11.15 -4.22
N GLY A 19 7.69 -11.52 -4.31
CA GLY A 19 8.68 -10.79 -5.10
C GLY A 19 8.81 -9.35 -4.62
N SER A 20 8.74 -8.39 -5.53
CA SER A 20 8.79 -6.96 -5.18
C SER A 20 7.49 -6.42 -4.58
N HIS A 21 6.41 -7.19 -4.43
CA HIS A 21 5.16 -6.67 -3.86
C HIS A 21 5.20 -6.67 -2.33
N MET A 22 4.85 -5.54 -1.72
CA MET A 22 4.69 -5.40 -0.27
C MET A 22 3.21 -5.47 0.10
N LYS A 23 2.87 -6.32 1.06
CA LYS A 23 1.52 -6.38 1.64
C LYS A 23 1.48 -5.54 2.91
N LEU A 24 0.58 -4.57 2.96
CA LEU A 24 0.37 -3.72 4.13
C LEU A 24 -1.03 -3.92 4.69
N ARG A 25 -1.20 -3.85 6.00
CA ARG A 25 -2.47 -4.07 6.71
C ARG A 25 -2.71 -2.96 7.73
N LYS A 26 -3.97 -2.53 7.86
CA LYS A 26 -4.44 -1.64 8.93
C LYS A 26 -5.81 -2.15 9.40
N GLY A 27 -5.88 -2.74 10.60
CA GLY A 27 -7.09 -3.39 11.11
C GLY A 27 -7.59 -4.51 10.18
N ASN A 28 -8.79 -4.36 9.63
CA ASN A 28 -9.37 -5.29 8.64
C ASN A 28 -9.03 -4.95 7.19
N ARG A 29 -8.36 -3.81 6.92
CA ARG A 29 -7.99 -3.39 5.58
C ARG A 29 -6.63 -3.94 5.21
N THR A 30 -6.49 -4.43 3.99
CA THR A 30 -5.22 -4.94 3.45
C THR A 30 -5.00 -4.40 2.04
N VAL A 31 -3.78 -3.97 1.75
CA VAL A 31 -3.38 -3.45 0.44
C VAL A 31 -2.09 -4.10 -0.01
N ILE A 32 -1.97 -4.38 -1.30
CA ILE A 32 -0.75 -4.88 -1.91
C ILE A 32 -0.19 -3.77 -2.78
N ILE A 33 1.04 -3.36 -2.48
CA ILE A 33 1.73 -2.27 -3.18
C ILE A 33 2.94 -2.85 -3.89
N PRO A 34 3.04 -2.68 -5.22
CA PRO A 34 4.25 -3.03 -5.94
C PRO A 34 5.45 -2.21 -5.43
N GLY A 35 6.59 -2.87 -5.24
CA GLY A 35 7.84 -2.27 -4.77
C GLY A 35 8.81 -1.90 -5.89
N HIS A 36 8.35 -1.85 -7.13
CA HIS A 36 9.14 -1.26 -8.22
C HIS A 36 9.11 0.28 -8.15
N LYS A 37 10.15 0.93 -8.69
CA LYS A 37 10.35 2.40 -8.61
C LYS A 37 9.20 3.22 -9.18
N GLU A 38 8.52 2.71 -10.20
CA GLU A 38 7.54 3.48 -10.97
C GLU A 38 6.17 2.83 -10.95
N LEU A 39 5.23 3.44 -10.22
CA LEU A 39 3.84 3.00 -10.22
C LEU A 39 3.14 3.58 -11.44
N LYS A 40 2.31 2.77 -12.10
CA LYS A 40 1.40 3.28 -13.12
C LYS A 40 0.55 4.41 -12.52
N LYS A 41 0.42 5.54 -13.24
CA LYS A 41 -0.30 6.75 -12.78
C LYS A 41 -1.71 6.44 -12.26
N GLY A 42 -2.44 5.54 -12.93
CA GLY A 42 -3.77 5.10 -12.48
C GLY A 42 -3.77 4.37 -11.13
N LEU A 43 -2.76 3.53 -10.89
CA LEU A 43 -2.59 2.84 -9.61
C LEU A 43 -2.24 3.82 -8.49
N GLU A 44 -1.41 4.83 -8.77
CA GLU A 44 -1.12 5.86 -7.78
C GLU A 44 -2.38 6.66 -7.39
N ILE A 45 -3.19 7.07 -8.36
CA ILE A 45 -4.47 7.78 -8.12
C ILE A 45 -5.41 6.91 -7.30
N PHE A 46 -5.55 5.63 -7.66
CA PHE A 46 -6.37 4.68 -6.91
C PHE A 46 -5.91 4.56 -5.45
N LEU A 47 -4.61 4.37 -5.23
CA LEU A 47 -4.02 4.23 -3.89
C LEU A 47 -4.17 5.52 -3.06
N ARG A 48 -4.10 6.71 -3.67
CA ARG A 48 -4.40 7.98 -2.98
C ARG A 48 -5.85 8.08 -2.57
N LYS A 49 -6.79 7.80 -3.48
CA LYS A 49 -8.23 7.79 -3.17
C LYS A 49 -8.58 6.76 -2.10
N TYR A 50 -7.89 5.63 -2.10
CA TYR A 50 -8.06 4.59 -1.09
C TYR A 50 -7.64 5.08 0.31
N LEU A 51 -6.53 5.82 0.40
CA LEU A 51 -6.08 6.43 1.67
C LEU A 51 -6.97 7.60 2.12
N ASP A 52 -7.52 8.36 1.19
CA ASP A 52 -8.44 9.46 1.48
C ASP A 52 -9.73 8.96 2.15
N LYS A 53 -10.30 7.85 1.66
CA LYS A 53 -11.44 7.14 2.27
C LYS A 53 -11.13 6.40 3.58
N ASP A 54 -9.89 6.48 4.06
CA ASP A 54 -9.46 5.88 5.33
C ASP A 54 -9.37 6.90 6.47
N ASN A 55 -9.35 8.20 6.15
CA ASN A 55 -9.65 9.29 7.08
C ASN A 55 -11.17 9.47 7.21
#